data_AF-A0A3B9PKA8-F1
#
_entry.id   AF-A0A3B9PKA8-F1
#
_cell.length_a   1.000
_cell.length_b   1.000
_cell.length_c   1.000
_cell.angle_alpha   90.00
_cell.angle_beta   90.00
_cell.angle_gamma   90.00
#
_symmetry.space_group_name_H-M   'P 1'
#
loop_
_entity.id
_entity.type
_entity.pdbx_description
1 polymer ?
#
loop_
_entity_poly.entity_id
_entity_poly.type
_entity_poly.pdbx_seq_one_letter_code
_entity_poly.pdbx_strand_id
1 'polypeptide(L)' 'GARALALGERYGIEPGRPANLVLLSADSDYEVLRTQGCALASIRHGKVIMRRTLGEVAWGQEAHPGASPTA' A
#
# COMPACT_ATOMS: atom_id res chain seq x y z
N GLY A 1 -3.28 -1.68 19.53
CA GLY A 1 -3.00 -3.12 19.42
C GLY A 1 -1.84 -3.56 20.30
N ALA A 2 -0.59 -3.29 19.90
CA ALA A 2 0.60 -3.86 20.54
C ALA A 2 0.74 -3.64 22.05
N ARG A 3 0.39 -2.44 22.56
CA ARG A 3 0.39 -2.13 24.00
C ARG A 3 -0.62 -2.98 24.79
N ALA A 4 -1.80 -3.21 24.23
CA ALA A 4 -2.83 -4.06 24.84
C ALA A 4 -2.41 -5.54 24.87
N LEU A 5 -1.57 -5.96 23.93
CA LEU A 5 -1.02 -7.33 23.85
C LEU A 5 0.35 -7.47 24.54
N ALA A 6 0.80 -6.46 25.29
CA ALA A 6 2.08 -6.44 26.01
C ALA A 6 3.29 -6.89 25.15
N LEU A 7 3.32 -6.51 23.86
CA LEU A 7 4.38 -6.97 22.95
C LEU A 7 5.76 -6.35 23.26
N GLY A 8 5.79 -5.20 23.94
CA GLY A 8 7.01 -4.53 24.38
C GLY A 8 8.03 -4.35 23.25
N GLU A 9 9.28 -4.68 23.53
CA GLU A 9 10.41 -4.58 22.59
C GLU A 9 10.33 -5.50 21.36
N ARG A 10 9.32 -6.37 21.27
CA ARG A 10 9.11 -7.24 20.12
C ARG A 10 8.30 -6.59 19.00
N TYR A 11 7.90 -5.33 19.17
CA TYR A 11 7.06 -4.59 18.24
C TYR A 11 7.54 -3.15 18.07
N GLY A 12 7.31 -2.58 16.88
CA GLY A 12 7.74 -1.22 16.53
C GLY A 12 9.01 -1.20 15.68
N ILE A 13 9.21 -0.11 14.95
CA ILE A 13 10.36 0.09 14.06
C ILE A 13 11.43 0.86 14.83
N GLU A 14 12.25 0.12 15.57
CA GLU A 14 13.38 0.65 16.33
C GLU A 14 14.59 -0.29 16.18
N PRO A 15 15.83 0.25 16.20
CA PRO A 15 17.03 -0.58 16.16
C PRO A 15 17.05 -1.64 17.28
N GLY A 16 17.53 -2.84 16.96
CA GLY A 16 17.59 -3.97 17.92
C GLY A 16 16.29 -4.77 18.04
N ARG A 17 15.15 -4.26 17.56
CA ARG A 17 13.89 -5.00 17.52
C ARG A 17 13.80 -5.92 16.29
N PRO A 18 12.98 -6.98 16.32
CA PRO A 18 12.76 -7.83 15.15
C PRO A 18 12.28 -7.02 13.95
N ALA A 19 12.87 -7.27 12.77
CA ALA A 19 12.51 -6.60 11.52
C ALA A 19 11.14 -7.08 10.98
N ASN A 20 10.08 -6.66 11.67
CA ASN A 20 8.68 -6.93 11.37
C ASN A 20 8.02 -5.62 10.93
N LEU A 21 7.73 -5.48 9.63
CA LEU A 21 7.14 -4.25 9.09
C LEU A 21 6.26 -4.52 7.87
N VAL A 22 5.44 -3.54 7.51
CA VAL A 22 4.59 -3.56 6.32
C VAL A 22 4.86 -2.29 5.52
N LEU A 23 5.02 -2.42 4.21
CA LEU A 23 5.10 -1.30 3.29
C LEU A 23 3.70 -1.01 2.75
N LEU A 24 3.25 0.24 2.83
CA LEU A 24 1.92 0.68 2.36
C LEU A 24 2.05 1.50 1.08
N SER A 25 1.00 1.53 0.27
CA SER A 25 0.98 2.21 -1.03
C SER A 25 0.65 3.71 -0.97
N ALA A 26 0.92 4.37 0.16
CA ALA A 26 0.58 5.77 0.36
C ALA A 26 1.64 6.47 1.21
N ASP A 27 1.79 7.78 1.00
CA ASP A 27 2.88 8.58 1.56
C ASP A 27 2.61 9.09 2.98
N SER A 28 1.38 8.94 3.48
CA SER A 28 1.01 9.34 4.84
C SER A 28 -0.11 8.47 5.40
N ASP A 29 -0.22 8.44 6.73
CA ASP A 29 -1.29 7.75 7.44
C ASP A 29 -2.68 8.23 6.99
N TYR A 30 -2.81 9.54 6.74
CA TYR A 30 -4.06 10.11 6.24
C TYR A 30 -4.41 9.55 4.85
N GLU A 31 -3.44 9.52 3.93
CA GLU A 31 -3.65 9.00 2.59
C GLU A 31 -3.93 7.48 2.59
N VAL A 32 -3.30 6.72 3.48
CA VAL A 32 -3.62 5.30 3.70
C VAL A 32 -5.10 5.12 4.04
N LEU A 33 -5.63 5.94 4.96
CA LEU A 33 -7.03 5.86 5.37
C LEU A 33 -7.97 6.33 4.25
N ARG A 34 -7.66 7.47 3.62
CA ARG A 34 -8.49 8.08 2.57
C ARG A 34 -8.64 7.20 1.34
N THR A 35 -7.56 6.55 0.92
CA THR A 35 -7.51 5.76 -0.32
C THR A 35 -7.74 4.27 -0.12
N GLN A 36 -7.91 3.82 1.13
CA GLN A 36 -7.81 2.39 1.48
C GLN A 36 -6.48 1.79 0.99
N GLY A 37 -5.41 2.54 1.25
CA GLY A 37 -4.04 2.24 0.84
C GLY A 37 -3.66 0.82 1.22
N CYS A 38 -2.99 0.15 0.29
CA CYS A 38 -2.86 -1.29 0.30
C CYS A 38 -1.45 -1.73 0.73
N ALA A 39 -1.33 -2.91 1.34
CA ALA A 39 -0.04 -3.42 1.81
C ALA A 39 0.81 -3.97 0.66
N LEU A 40 1.79 -3.19 0.17
CA LEU A 40 2.71 -3.56 -0.91
C LEU A 40 3.62 -4.74 -0.56
N ALA A 41 4.12 -4.78 0.67
CA ALA A 41 4.95 -5.86 1.15
C ALA A 41 4.72 -6.12 2.64
N SER A 42 4.83 -7.38 3.04
CA SER A 42 4.88 -7.76 4.45
C SER A 42 6.21 -8.44 4.73
N ILE A 43 6.93 -7.93 5.72
CA ILE A 43 8.23 -8.42 6.15
C ILE A 43 8.10 -8.95 7.57
N ARG A 44 8.63 -10.16 7.78
CA ARG A 44 8.69 -10.83 9.08
C ARG A 44 10.11 -11.34 9.30
N HIS A 45 10.72 -10.97 10.43
CA HIS A 45 12.10 -11.32 10.76
C HIS A 45 13.09 -11.06 9.61
N GLY A 46 12.93 -9.93 8.92
CA GLY A 46 13.77 -9.54 7.78
C GLY A 46 13.50 -10.30 6.48
N LYS A 47 12.52 -11.20 6.43
CA LYS A 47 12.13 -11.94 5.22
C LYS A 47 10.82 -11.39 4.65
N VAL A 48 10.79 -11.19 3.33
CA VAL A 48 9.54 -10.83 2.63
C VAL A 48 8.65 -12.06 2.56
N ILE A 49 7.48 -12.00 3.19
CA ILE A 49 6.51 -13.10 3.20
C ILE A 49 5.33 -12.86 2.25
N MET A 50 5.13 -11.61 1.84
CA MET A 50 4.09 -11.20 0.90
C MET A 50 4.58 -10.01 0.10
N ARG A 51 4.29 -10.00 -1.21
CA ARG A 51 4.47 -8.86 -2.09
C ARG A 51 3.28 -8.77 -3.04
N ARG A 52 2.83 -7.55 -3.33
CA ARG A 52 1.82 -7.25 -4.35
C ARG A 52 2.31 -6.18 -5.30
N THR A 53 1.77 -6.22 -6.52
CA THR A 53 1.89 -5.15 -7.51
C THR A 53 0.64 -4.29 -7.43
N LEU A 54 0.77 -2.99 -7.67
CA LEU A 54 -0.38 -2.10 -7.77
C LEU A 54 -1.19 -2.42 -9.03
N GLY A 55 -2.50 -2.22 -8.93
CA GLY A 55 -3.36 -2.31 -10.10
C GLY A 55 -3.10 -1.12 -11.03
N GLU A 56 -3.09 -1.38 -12.33
CA GLU A 56 -3.08 -0.33 -13.35
C GLU A 56 -4.52 0.11 -13.62
N VAL A 57 -4.73 1.42 -13.69
CA VAL A 57 -6.03 1.98 -14.09
C VAL A 57 -5.99 2.23 -15.59
N ALA A 58 -6.77 1.46 -16.35
CA ALA A 58 -7.03 1.74 -17.76
C ALA A 58 -8.31 2.57 -17.87
N TRP A 59 -8.18 3.83 -18.31
CA TRP A 59 -9.33 4.65 -18.66
C TRP A 59 -9.83 4.25 -20.05
N GLY A 60 -11.10 3.85 -20.15
CA GLY A 60 -11.72 3.63 -21.45
C GLY A 60 -11.83 4.96 -22.21
N GLN A 61 -11.22 5.04 -23.40
CA GLN A 61 -11.54 6.11 -24.34
C GLN A 61 -12.96 5.85 -24.85
N GLU A 62 -13.92 6.66 -24.40
CA GLU A 62 -15.23 6.71 -25.01
C GLU A 62 -15.07 7.41 -26.36
N ALA A 63 -14.77 6.63 -27.40
CA ALA A 63 -14.79 7.12 -28.78
C ALA A 63 -16.21 7.57 -29.09
N HIS A 64 -16.47 8.87 -29.04
CA HIS A 64 -17.73 9.46 -29.49
C HIS A 64 -17.79 9.32 -31.02
N PRO A 65 -18.69 8.49 -31.59
CA PRO A 65 -18.84 8.37 -33.04
C PRO A 65 -19.65 9.58 -33.53
N GLY A 66 -18.99 10.72 -33.78
CA GLY A 66 -19.73 11.92 -34.20
C GLY A 66 -18.94 13.12 -34.70
N ALA A 67 -17.62 13.19 -34.52
CA ALA A 67 -16.84 14.29 -35.09
C ALA A 67 -16.50 13.99 -36.56
N SER A 68 -17.46 14.22 -37.47
CA SER A 68 -17.15 14.45 -38.88
C SER A 68 -16.28 15.70 -39.00
N PRO A 69 -15.08 15.62 -39.62
CA PRO A 69 -14.36 16.81 -40.02
C PRO A 69 -14.98 17.31 -41.32
N THR A 70 -16.02 18.14 -41.22
CA THR A 70 -16.44 18.95 -42.38
C THR A 70 -15.55 20.18 -42.47
N ALA A 71 -14.70 20.13 -43.50
CA ALA A 71 -14.20 21.22 -44.35
C ALA A 71 -13.57 22.46 -43.70
#